data_AF-A0A496AUR1-F1
#
_entry.id   AF-A0A496AUR1-F1
#
_cell.length_a   1.000
_cell.length_b   1.000
_cell.length_c   1.000
_cell.angle_alpha   90.00
_cell.angle_beta   90.00
_cell.angle_gamma   90.00
#
_symmetry.space_group_name_H-M   'P 1'
#
loop_
_entity.id
_entity.type
_entity.pdbx_description
1 polymer ?
#
loop_
_entity_poly.entity_id
_entity_poly.type
_entity_poly.pdbx_seq_one_letter_code
_entity_poly.pdbx_strand_id
1 'polypeptide(L)' 'MVVAKGKNVETFQPTEANQESIIKAVLGRSGSLRAPTIRIGEVFYVGFNETLYSEIPFGN' A
#
# COMPACT_ATOMS: atom_id res chain seq x y z
N MET A 1 -1.42 -4.99 4.92
CA MET A 1 -1.21 -3.75 4.14
C MET A 1 -0.57 -4.12 2.82
N VAL A 2 -0.98 -3.47 1.74
CA VAL A 2 -0.47 -3.67 0.38
C VAL A 2 0.10 -2.37 -0.15
N VAL A 3 1.33 -2.40 -0.68
CA VAL A 3 2.03 -1.24 -1.24
C VAL A 3 2.35 -1.49 -2.70
N ALA A 4 1.85 -0.63 -3.58
CA ALA A 4 2.03 -0.71 -5.02
C ALA A 4 3.01 0.36 -5.52
N LYS A 5 3.98 -0.08 -6.32
CA LYS A 5 5.00 0.74 -6.99
C LYS A 5 4.99 0.41 -8.47
N GLY A 6 3.98 0.91 -9.19
CA GLY A 6 3.77 0.58 -10.60
C GLY A 6 3.43 -0.90 -10.75
N LYS A 7 4.32 -1.68 -11.38
CA LYS A 7 4.12 -3.13 -11.57
C LYS A 7 4.45 -3.98 -10.33
N ASN A 8 5.21 -3.43 -9.38
CA ASN A 8 5.62 -4.17 -8.18
C ASN A 8 4.59 -3.98 -7.06
N VAL A 9 4.22 -5.07 -6.40
CA VAL A 9 3.31 -5.07 -5.25
C VAL A 9 4.00 -5.78 -4.09
N GLU A 10 4.04 -5.13 -2.94
CA GLU A 10 4.59 -5.66 -1.70
C GLU A 10 3.48 -5.78 -0.66
N THR A 11 3.39 -6.93 0.02
CA THR A 11 2.40 -7.15 1.09
C THR A 11 3.10 -7.26 2.42
N PHE A 12 2.58 -6.56 3.41
CA PHE A 12 3.09 -6.51 4.77
C PHE A 12 2.00 -6.91 5.76
N GLN A 13 2.35 -7.75 6.73
CA GLN A 13 1.63 -7.87 7.99
C GLN A 13 2.26 -6.89 8.99
N PRO A 14 1.60 -5.80 9.38
CA PRO A 14 2.22 -4.79 10.25
C PRO A 14 2.57 -5.37 11.63
N THR A 15 3.82 -5.20 12.03
CA THR A 15 4.34 -5.50 13.37
C THR A 15 5.30 -4.40 13.79
N GLU A 16 5.62 -4.28 15.08
CA GLU A 16 6.61 -3.29 15.54
C GLU A 16 7.98 -3.51 14.87
N ALA A 17 8.37 -4.77 14.68
CA ALA A 17 9.66 -5.14 14.10
C ALA A 17 9.83 -4.72 12.63
N ASN A 18 8.74 -4.49 11.88
CA ASN A 18 8.81 -4.12 10.47
C ASN A 18 8.31 -2.70 10.17
N GLN A 19 8.06 -1.90 11.20
CA GLN A 19 7.58 -0.53 11.07
C GLN A 19 8.47 0.33 10.17
N GLU A 20 9.80 0.29 10.33
CA GLU A 20 10.71 1.07 9.49
C GLU A 20 10.65 0.67 8.01
N SER A 21 10.58 -0.63 7.73
CA SER A 21 10.46 -1.15 6.37
C SER A 21 9.13 -0.75 5.73
N ILE A 22 8.05 -0.77 6.50
CA ILE A 22 6.73 -0.29 6.09
C ILE A 22 6.79 1.20 5.75
N ILE A 23 7.35 2.04 6.63
CA ILE A 23 7.50 3.48 6.41
C ILE A 23 8.30 3.73 5.12
N LYS A 24 9.43 3.05 4.91
CA LYS A 24 10.23 3.17 3.69
C LYS A 24 9.47 2.73 2.44
N ALA A 25 8.58 1.75 2.55
CA ALA A 25 7.78 1.28 1.42
C ALA A 25 6.67 2.28 1.05
N VAL A 26 5.94 2.80 2.05
CA VAL A 26 4.76 3.66 1.84
C VAL A 26 5.12 5.10 1.49
N LEU A 27 6.31 5.58 1.88
CA LEU A 27 6.77 6.92 1.53
C LEU A 27 7.36 6.99 0.11
N GLY A 28 7.09 8.11 -0.56
CA GLY A 28 7.69 8.51 -1.83
C GLY A 28 9.07 9.15 -1.67
N ARG A 29 9.70 9.50 -2.80
CA ARG A 29 11.06 10.09 -2.82
C ARG A 29 11.16 11.40 -2.00
N SER A 30 10.08 12.17 -1.93
CA SER A 30 9.99 13.43 -1.15
C SER A 30 9.61 13.23 0.32
N GLY A 31 9.46 11.98 0.80
CA GLY A 31 8.98 11.71 2.16
C GLY A 31 7.46 11.83 2.33
N SER A 32 6.70 12.12 1.26
CA SER A 32 5.23 12.14 1.28
C SER A 32 4.65 10.73 1.17
N LEU A 33 3.51 10.45 1.80
CA LEU A 33 2.78 9.20 1.61
C LEU A 33 2.42 9.02 0.13
N ARG A 34 2.62 7.82 -0.42
CA ARG A 34 2.28 7.51 -1.81
C ARG A 34 0.77 7.60 -2.02
N ALA A 35 0.37 8.32 -3.06
CA ALA A 35 -1.00 8.36 -3.53
C ALA A 35 -1.20 7.41 -4.72
N PRO A 36 -2.43 6.94 -4.96
CA PRO A 36 -3.59 6.95 -4.04
C PRO A 36 -3.35 6.12 -2.77
N THR A 37 -4.03 6.45 -1.67
CA THR A 37 -4.07 5.61 -0.45
C THR A 37 -5.52 5.33 -0.11
N ILE A 38 -5.86 4.06 0.00
CA ILE A 38 -7.23 3.59 0.25
C ILE A 38 -7.21 2.63 1.44
N ARG A 39 -8.22 2.71 2.29
CA ARG A 39 -8.47 1.73 3.36
C ARG A 39 -9.78 1.01 3.06
N ILE A 40 -9.73 -0.32 3.06
CA ILE A 40 -10.90 -1.19 2.94
C ILE A 40 -10.88 -2.17 4.11
N GLY A 41 -11.87 -2.05 4.99
CA GLY A 41 -11.84 -2.73 6.29
C GLY A 41 -10.59 -2.37 7.10
N GLU A 42 -9.76 -3.37 7.41
CA GLU A 42 -8.49 -3.21 8.12
C GLU A 42 -7.26 -3.17 7.21
N VAL A 43 -7.45 -3.33 5.90
CA VAL A 43 -6.35 -3.37 4.93
C VAL A 43 -6.16 -2.00 4.30
N PHE A 44 -4.93 -1.47 4.38
CA PHE A 44 -4.49 -0.30 3.63
C PHE A 44 -3.85 -0.73 2.31
N TYR A 45 -4.23 -0.05 1.23
CA TYR A 45 -3.68 -0.14 -0.11
C TYR A 45 -3.02 1.21 -0.45
N VAL A 46 -1.71 1.21 -0.65
CA VAL A 46 -0.92 2.44 -0.79
C VAL A 46 -0.19 2.43 -2.14
N GLY A 47 -0.42 3.46 -2.96
CA GLY A 47 0.07 3.55 -4.34
C GLY A 47 -0.89 2.92 -5.36
N PHE A 48 -0.45 2.91 -6.62
CA PHE A 48 -1.26 2.46 -7.77
C PHE A 48 -0.64 1.24 -8.47
N ASN A 49 -1.48 0.24 -8.73
CA ASN A 49 -1.22 -0.89 -9.62
C ASN A 49 -2.55 -1.29 -10.28
N GLU A 50 -2.58 -1.38 -11.61
CA GLU A 50 -3.81 -1.59 -12.38
C GLU A 50 -4.49 -2.94 -12.06
N THR A 51 -3.71 -4.03 -12.00
CA THR A 51 -4.20 -5.37 -11.67
C THR A 51 -4.81 -5.39 -10.28
N LEU A 52 -4.08 -4.85 -9.28
CA LEU A 52 -4.55 -4.74 -7.90
C LEU A 52 -5.87 -3.98 -7.82
N TYR A 53 -5.99 -2.84 -8.49
CA TYR A 53 -7.22 -2.03 -8.46
C TYR A 53 -8.40 -2.72 -9.15
N SER A 54 -8.14 -3.60 -10.12
CA SER A 54 -9.19 -4.39 -10.78
C SER A 54 -9.69 -5.53 -9.88
N GLU A 55 -8.88 -6.01 -8.95
CA GLU A 55 -9.19 -7.12 -8.03
C GLU A 55 -9.71 -6.65 -6.67
N ILE A 56 -9.47 -5.39 -6.31
CA ILE A 56 -9.96 -4.83 -5.05
C ILE A 56 -11.49 -4.74 -5.10
N PRO A 57 -12.21 -5.35 -4.14
CA PRO A 57 -13.64 -5.18 -4.02
C PRO A 57 -13.93 -3.76 -3.50
N PHE A 58 -14.23 -2.84 -4.42
CA PHE A 58 -14.80 -1.55 -4.06
C PHE A 58 -16.22 -1.77 -3.54
N GLY A 59 -16.37 -1.72 -2.21
CA GLY A 59 -17.64 -1.67 -1.46
C GLY A 59 -18.87 -2.26 -2.16
N ASN A 60 -19.10 -3.56 -1.96
CA ASN A 60 -20.45 -4.12 -1.92
C ASN A 60 -20.93 -4.17 -0.48
#